data_AF-A0A955TFB5-F1
#
_entry.id   AF-A0A955TFB5-F1
#
_cell.length_a   1.000
_cell.length_b   1.000
_cell.length_c   1.000
_cell.angle_alpha   90.00
_cell.angle_beta   90.00
_cell.angle_gamma   90.00
#
_symmetry.space_group_name_H-M   'P 1'
#
loop_
_entity.id
_entity.type
_entity.pdbx_description
1 polymer ?
#
loop_
_entity_poly.entity_id
_entity_poly.type
_entity_poly.pdbx_seq_one_letter_code
_entity_poly.pdbx_strand_id
1 'polypeptide(L)' 'MNIAIIGTGIAGNVAAYYLSRHHRITVFEANDYVGGHTHTHEIAWEGQRYQLDSGFMVFNHQTYPCFTRLLKDLEVPTQA' A
#
# COMPACT_ATOMS: atom_id res chain seq x y z
N MET A 1 -14.60 19.04 1.81
CA MET A 1 -13.34 19.80 1.80
C MET A 1 -12.49 19.35 0.61
N ASN A 2 -11.54 20.18 0.18
CA ASN A 2 -10.50 19.80 -0.79
C ASN A 2 -9.19 19.60 0.00
N ILE A 3 -8.65 18.38 0.01
CA ILE A 3 -7.55 17.98 0.90
C ILE A 3 -6.38 17.49 0.06
N ALA A 4 -5.19 18.01 0.33
CA ALA A 4 -3.94 17.51 -0.24
C ALA A 4 -3.27 16.53 0.74
N ILE A 5 -2.82 15.38 0.23
CA ILE A 5 -2.02 14.40 0.97
C ILE A 5 -0.65 14.35 0.29
N ILE A 6 0.42 14.54 1.08
CA ILE A 6 1.80 14.52 0.59
C ILE A 6 2.44 13.20 1.01
N GLY A 7 2.79 12.38 0.02
CA GLY A 7 3.35 11.04 0.16
C GLY A 7 2.31 9.93 0.01
N THR A 8 2.68 8.90 -0.74
CA THR A 8 1.90 7.68 -1.00
C THR A 8 2.46 6.45 -0.28
N GLY A 9 3.19 6.66 0.82
CA GLY A 9 3.45 5.59 1.77
C GLY A 9 2.14 5.02 2.34
N ILE A 10 2.21 3.89 3.04
CA ILE A 10 1.01 3.20 3.57
C ILE A 10 0.07 4.13 4.35
N ALA A 11 0.62 5.04 5.16
CA ALA A 11 -0.19 6.01 5.90
C ALA A 11 -0.96 6.98 4.98
N GLY A 12 -0.30 7.50 3.95
CA GLY A 12 -0.91 8.42 2.98
C GLY A 12 -2.00 7.74 2.15
N ASN A 13 -1.75 6.52 1.69
CA ASN A 13 -2.72 5.75 0.92
C ASN A 13 -3.94 5.37 1.76
N VAL A 14 -3.75 4.94 3.01
CA VAL A 14 -4.87 4.63 3.92
C VAL A 14 -5.69 5.88 4.25
N ALA A 15 -5.03 7.00 4.51
CA ALA A 15 -5.73 8.27 4.73
C ALA A 15 -6.54 8.69 3.48
N ALA A 16 -5.95 8.62 2.29
CA ALA A 16 -6.62 8.93 1.03
C ALA A 16 -7.82 8.02 0.79
N TYR A 17 -7.66 6.70 1.02
CA TYR A 17 -8.69 5.70 0.84
C TYR A 17 -9.94 6.00 1.67
N TYR A 18 -9.79 6.29 2.97
CA TYR A 18 -10.93 6.58 3.83
C TYR A 18 -11.51 7.98 3.60
N LEU A 19 -10.67 9.02 3.43
CA LEU A 19 -11.15 10.40 3.28
C LEU A 19 -11.80 10.68 1.93
N SER A 20 -11.39 9.99 0.86
CA SER A 20 -11.93 10.18 -0.49
C SER A 20 -13.43 9.89 -0.62
N ARG A 21 -14.00 9.11 0.31
CA ARG A 21 -15.44 8.80 0.35
C ARG A 21 -16.32 10.01 0.66
N HIS A 22 -15.74 11.06 1.27
CA HIS A 22 -16.49 12.23 1.73
C HIS A 22 -15.85 13.57 1.30
N HIS A 23 -14.64 13.54 0.76
CA HIS A 23 -13.86 14.73 0.44
C HIS A 23 -13.17 14.60 -0.92
N ARG A 24 -12.88 15.74 -1.56
CA ARG A 24 -12.04 15.76 -2.77
C ARG A 24 -10.58 15.65 -2.33
N ILE A 25 -9.89 14.61 -2.77
CA ILE A 25 -8.50 14.34 -2.40
C ILE A 25 -7.59 14.59 -3.61
N THR A 26 -6.43 15.19 -3.35
CA THR A 26 -5.31 15.21 -4.29
C THR A 26 -4.10 14.65 -3.56
N VAL A 27 -3.46 13.63 -4.13
CA VAL A 27 -2.28 13.00 -3.55
C VAL A 27 -1.05 13.37 -4.37
N PHE A 28 0.04 13.72 -3.70
CA PHE A 28 1.33 14.04 -4.32
C PHE A 28 2.37 13.02 -3.88
N GLU A 29 3.12 12.45 -4.82
CA GLU A 29 4.22 11.52 -4.56
C GLU A 29 5.49 12.08 -5.17
N ALA A 30 6.62 11.90 -4.47
CA ALA A 30 7.91 12.34 -4.95
C ALA A 30 8.54 11.32 -5.92
N ASN A 31 8.26 10.04 -5.70
CA ASN A 31 8.72 8.94 -6.54
C ASN A 31 7.87 8.79 -7.82
N ASP A 32 8.36 7.98 -8.76
CA ASP A 32 7.65 7.54 -9.96
C ASP A 32 6.73 6.33 -9.71
N TYR A 33 6.63 5.86 -8.47
CA TYR A 33 5.79 4.76 -8.04
C TYR A 33 5.04 5.06 -6.73
N VAL A 34 3.95 4.34 -6.49
CA VAL A 34 3.11 4.45 -5.29
C VAL A 34 3.55 3.41 -4.25
N GLY A 35 3.53 3.78 -2.97
CA GLY A 35 3.71 2.84 -1.84
C GLY A 35 4.90 3.16 -0.94
N GLY A 36 5.90 3.90 -1.43
CA GLY A 36 7.09 4.24 -0.67
C GLY A 36 7.86 3.01 -0.20
N HIS A 37 7.79 2.68 1.10
CA HIS A 37 8.46 1.51 1.68
C HIS A 37 7.74 0.17 1.37
N THR A 38 6.48 0.20 0.95
CA THR A 38 5.79 -0.98 0.43
C THR A 38 6.00 -1.03 -1.08
N HIS A 39 7.08 -1.69 -1.51
CA HIS A 39 7.51 -1.72 -2.91
C HIS A 39 7.85 -3.14 -3.35
N THR A 40 7.07 -3.64 -4.31
CA THR A 40 7.28 -4.93 -4.97
C THR A 40 7.99 -4.70 -6.30
N HIS A 41 9.11 -5.38 -6.49
CA HIS A 41 9.90 -5.31 -7.71
C HIS A 41 9.63 -6.53 -8.60
N GLU A 42 9.30 -6.28 -9.86
CA GLU A 42 9.30 -7.34 -10.88
C GLU A 42 10.73 -7.57 -11.36
N ILE A 43 11.25 -8.79 -11.20
CA ILE A 43 12.56 -9.19 -11.72
C ILE A 43 12.43 -10.36 -12.68
N ALA A 44 13.27 -10.39 -13.72
CA ALA A 44 13.41 -11.54 -14.61
C ALA A 44 14.70 -12.29 -14.27
N TRP A 45 14.58 -13.57 -13.93
CA TRP A 45 15.72 -14.44 -13.60
C TRP A 45 15.49 -15.84 -14.19
N GLU A 46 16.50 -16.37 -14.88
CA GLU A 46 16.45 -17.72 -15.51
C GLU A 46 15.20 -17.97 -16.39
N GLY A 47 14.73 -16.94 -17.10
CA GLY A 47 13.55 -17.03 -17.97
C GLY A 47 12.21 -17.02 -17.22
N GLN A 48 12.22 -16.86 -15.89
CA GLN A 48 11.03 -16.68 -15.06
C GLN A 48 10.92 -15.25 -14.54
N ARG A 49 9.70 -14.82 -14.22
CA ARG A 49 9.44 -13.51 -13.58
C ARG A 49 9.09 -13.73 -12.10
N TYR A 50 9.65 -12.89 -11.24
CA TYR A 50 9.41 -12.90 -9.81
C TYR A 50 8.93 -11.53 -9.35
N GLN A 51 8.09 -11.52 -8.32
CA GLN A 51 7.66 -10.32 -7.61
C GLN A 51 8.32 -10.36 -6.23
N LEU A 52 9.20 -9.40 -5.95
CA LEU A 52 10.00 -9.36 -4.72
C LEU A 52 9.73 -8.08 -3.93
N ASP A 53 9.26 -8.25 -2.70
CA ASP A 53 9.10 -7.14 -1.77
C ASP A 53 10.46 -6.76 -1.17
N SER A 54 10.87 -5.49 -1.30
CA SER A 54 12.17 -5.01 -0.81
C SER A 54 12.10 -4.30 0.55
N GLY A 55 10.90 -3.91 0.99
CA GLY A 55 10.69 -3.22 2.25
C GLY A 55 9.79 -4.00 3.20
N PHE A 56 8.48 -3.71 3.17
CA PHE A 56 7.51 -4.39 4.03
C PHE A 56 7.14 -5.78 3.47
N MET A 57 7.65 -6.84 4.09
CA MET A 57 7.49 -8.23 3.61
C MET A 57 6.58 -9.11 4.49
N VAL A 58 6.47 -8.80 5.79
CA VAL A 58 5.79 -9.68 6.76
C VAL A 58 4.90 -8.91 7.71
N PHE A 59 3.76 -9.50 8.04
CA PHE A 59 2.84 -9.02 9.08
C PHE A 59 2.18 -10.21 9.76
N ASN A 60 1.45 -9.99 10.85
CA ASN A 60 0.60 -11.01 11.46
C ASN A 60 -0.70 -10.42 11.99
N HIS A 61 -1.73 -11.25 12.11
CA HIS A 61 -3.06 -10.82 12.51
C HIS A 61 -3.14 -10.29 13.95
N GLN A 62 -2.26 -10.75 14.85
CA GLN A 62 -2.27 -10.34 16.25
C GLN A 62 -1.75 -8.92 16.45
N THR A 63 -0.68 -8.55 15.77
CA THR A 63 -0.01 -7.25 15.92
C THR A 63 -0.50 -6.19 14.95
N TYR A 64 -1.17 -6.60 13.84
CA TYR A 64 -1.68 -5.70 12.81
C TYR A 64 -3.21 -5.84 12.60
N PRO A 65 -4.04 -5.62 13.62
CA PRO A 65 -5.49 -5.79 13.50
C PRO A 65 -6.12 -4.80 12.50
N CYS A 66 -5.68 -3.54 12.49
CA CYS A 66 -6.19 -2.53 11.56
C CYS A 66 -5.80 -2.83 10.11
N PHE A 67 -4.56 -3.24 9.87
CA PHE A 67 -4.09 -3.60 8.53
C PHE A 67 -4.76 -4.88 8.04
N THR A 68 -4.93 -5.88 8.91
CA THR A 68 -5.68 -7.10 8.59
C THR A 68 -7.11 -6.76 8.17
N ARG A 69 -7.78 -5.84 8.88
CA ARG A 69 -9.12 -5.39 8.48
C ARG A 69 -9.09 -4.70 7.13
N LEU A 70 -8.11 -3.82 6.88
CA LEU A 70 -7.97 -3.13 5.59
C LEU A 70 -7.79 -4.13 4.44
N LEU A 71 -6.90 -5.11 4.59
CA LEU A 71 -6.68 -6.14 3.56
C LEU A 71 -7.96 -6.94 3.29
N LYS A 72 -8.71 -7.27 4.34
CA LYS A 72 -10.02 -7.93 4.21
C LYS A 72 -11.04 -7.06 3.49
N ASP A 73 -11.13 -5.78 3.84
CA ASP A 73 -12.05 -4.81 3.20
C ASP A 73 -11.71 -4.59 1.71
N LEU A 74 -10.43 -4.76 1.35
CA LEU A 74 -9.93 -4.67 -0.02
C LEU A 74 -9.87 -6.03 -0.74
N GLU A 75 -10.31 -7.12 -0.08
CA GLU A 75 -10.27 -8.49 -0.59
C GLU A 75 -8.87 -8.95 -1.06
N VAL A 76 -7.82 -8.47 -0.38
CA VAL A 76 -6.43 -8.82 -0.70
C VAL A 76 -6.07 -10.18 -0.05
N PRO A 77 -5.61 -11.17 -0.84
CA PRO A 77 -5.17 -12.45 -0.29
C PRO A 77 -3.95 -12.31 0.62
N THR A 78 -3.91 -13.10 1.69
CA THR A 78 -2.78 -13.14 2.65
C THR A 78 -2.28 -14.56 2.82
N GLN A 79 -0.99 -14.72 3.07
CA GLN A 79 -0.38 -16.02 3.38
C GLN A 79 -0.31 -16.21 4.90
N ALA A 80 -0.48 -17.45 5.35
CA ALA A 80 -0.45 -17.84 6.77
C ALA A 80 0.92 -18.39 7.16
#